data_AF-A0A6C0IKD3-F1
#
_entry.id   AF-A0A6C0IKD3-F1
#
_cell.length_a   1.000
_cell.length_b   1.000
_cell.length_c   1.000
_cell.angle_alpha   90.00
_cell.angle_beta   90.00
_cell.angle_gamma   90.00
#
_symmetry.space_group_name_H-M   'P 1'
#
loop_
_entity.id
_entity.type
_entity.pdbx_description
1 polymer ?
#
loop_
_entity_poly.entity_id
_entity_poly.type
_entity_poly.pdbx_seq_one_letter_code
_entity_poly.pdbx_strand_id
1 'polypeptide(L)'
;MPHPPLILSRFLYCKDEVELSLVTALLKKEELEVIYYWAYELYYSGFDIFEFMWQIYLDFYYEQHPQFEAYFKKKHDLWKLDKDMKHIAYILRNMYNLKATCTVFMMRQYTCKKDYKDMYPTIMYKLKTKDENILYHNLYQNLLLALERRHFENICYYLRVLWEENKTNVGLVIGQFLNIIIKEEDTLHYVLAVISKKIYYQAEENKPVGKHIYVVPKQEQLDHIKQLEEELIQPIYNTLMFKRFAEIDDRIGSFTLARGQWLTTEAFIKEMWFHWEYYAMGSPVWLRRLEKFGGTVNHRQKKIEFATEIGEEGFYDLYAYELDELPKEVQAMSMKPIVKRGGTAWCNYTFPLNVYEGEEEENELWQWTY
;
A
#
# COMPACT_ATOMS: atom_id res chain seq x y z
N MET A 1 6.77 17.52 -12.03
CA MET A 1 8.22 17.81 -11.94
C MET A 1 8.95 16.49 -11.75
N PRO A 2 10.23 16.36 -12.12
CA PRO A 2 10.98 15.15 -11.76
C PRO A 2 11.01 15.04 -10.23
N HIS A 3 10.51 13.93 -9.69
CA HIS A 3 10.64 13.62 -8.27
C HIS A 3 11.95 12.85 -8.03
N PRO A 4 12.55 12.95 -6.84
CA PRO A 4 13.65 12.07 -6.47
C PRO A 4 13.26 10.59 -6.63
N PRO A 5 14.17 9.71 -7.05
CA PRO A 5 13.88 8.28 -7.28
C PRO A 5 13.58 7.51 -5.99
N LEU A 6 13.91 8.09 -4.84
CA LEU A 6 13.55 7.65 -3.50
C LEU A 6 12.86 8.81 -2.80
N ILE A 7 11.78 8.55 -2.07
CA ILE A 7 11.06 9.57 -1.32
C ILE A 7 11.16 9.26 0.17
N LEU A 8 11.57 10.25 0.97
CA LEU A 8 11.64 10.12 2.42
C LEU A 8 10.45 10.79 3.13
N SER A 9 10.00 10.19 4.22
CA SER A 9 8.97 10.71 5.13
C SER A 9 9.51 11.82 6.05
N ARG A 10 8.66 12.39 6.92
CA ARG A 10 9.02 13.44 7.88
C ARG A 10 10.14 13.02 8.85
N PHE A 11 10.23 11.74 9.22
CA PHE A 11 11.29 11.17 10.06
C PHE A 11 12.29 10.31 9.27
N LEU A 12 12.40 10.60 7.98
CA LEU A 12 13.42 10.09 7.07
C LEU A 12 13.40 8.56 6.90
N TYR A 13 12.21 7.96 6.87
CA TYR A 13 12.01 6.60 6.37
C TYR A 13 11.72 6.63 4.86
N CYS A 14 12.09 5.58 4.13
CA CYS A 14 11.65 5.40 2.75
C CYS A 14 10.11 5.23 2.72
N LYS A 15 9.42 6.02 1.89
CA LYS A 15 7.94 6.03 1.85
C LYS A 15 7.33 4.64 1.58
N ASP A 16 7.86 3.92 0.61
CA ASP A 16 7.42 2.57 0.25
C ASP A 16 7.64 1.56 1.39
N GLU A 17 8.73 1.71 2.13
CA GLU A 17 9.02 0.88 3.31
C GLU A 17 8.06 1.19 4.47
N VAL A 18 7.66 2.46 4.66
CA VAL A 18 6.62 2.86 5.62
C VAL A 18 5.27 2.27 5.24
N GLU A 19 4.90 2.33 3.96
CA GLU A 19 3.66 1.76 3.43
C GLU A 19 3.60 0.25 3.69
N LEU A 20 4.66 -0.48 3.35
CA LEU A 20 4.74 -1.92 3.56
C LEU A 20 4.81 -2.30 5.05
N SER A 21 5.46 -1.49 5.88
CA SER A 21 5.48 -1.69 7.33
C SER A 21 4.10 -1.48 7.95
N LEU A 22 3.32 -0.49 7.49
CA LEU A 22 1.92 -0.30 7.91
C LEU A 22 1.06 -1.52 7.56
N VAL A 23 1.15 -2.00 6.32
CA VAL A 23 0.37 -3.16 5.85
C VAL A 23 0.73 -4.39 6.67
N THR A 24 2.02 -4.64 6.85
CA THR A 24 2.52 -5.81 7.59
C THR A 24 2.06 -5.76 9.04
N ALA A 25 2.24 -4.62 9.73
CA ALA A 25 1.80 -4.44 11.11
C ALA A 25 0.28 -4.66 11.28
N LEU A 26 -0.52 -4.11 10.35
CA LEU A 26 -1.98 -4.24 10.37
C LEU A 26 -2.45 -5.69 10.18
N LEU A 27 -1.84 -6.43 9.25
CA LEU A 27 -2.20 -7.83 8.96
C LEU A 27 -1.72 -8.78 10.05
N LYS A 28 -0.54 -8.54 10.61
CA LYS A 28 0.02 -9.31 11.74
C LYS A 28 -0.66 -9.03 13.07
N LYS A 29 -1.53 -8.02 13.12
CA LYS A 29 -2.20 -7.55 14.33
C LYS A 29 -1.20 -7.11 15.41
N GLU A 30 -0.13 -6.44 14.98
CA GLU A 30 0.82 -5.78 15.89
C GLU A 30 0.12 -4.75 16.78
N GLU A 31 0.82 -4.25 17.78
CA GLU A 31 0.29 -3.23 18.69
C GLU A 31 -0.26 -2.02 17.90
N LEU A 32 -1.46 -1.55 18.29
CA LEU A 32 -2.14 -0.48 17.57
C LEU A 32 -1.32 0.81 17.48
N GLU A 33 -0.46 1.06 18.47
CA GLU A 33 0.46 2.20 18.49
C GLU A 33 1.46 2.12 17.33
N VAL A 34 1.96 0.93 16.98
CA VAL A 34 2.86 0.71 15.83
C VAL A 34 2.10 0.95 14.51
N ILE A 35 0.87 0.43 14.41
CA ILE A 35 0.01 0.63 13.23
C ILE A 35 -0.29 2.12 13.04
N TYR A 36 -0.66 2.81 14.12
CA TYR A 36 -0.90 4.24 14.09
C TYR A 36 0.36 5.02 13.76
N TYR A 37 1.51 4.66 14.34
CA TYR A 37 2.77 5.31 14.05
C TYR A 37 3.06 5.33 12.55
N TRP A 38 2.99 4.18 11.86
CA TRP A 38 3.25 4.14 10.42
C TRP A 38 2.21 4.91 9.59
N ALA A 39 0.94 4.84 9.97
CA ALA A 39 -0.10 5.62 9.31
C ALA A 39 0.13 7.13 9.47
N TYR A 40 0.41 7.59 10.68
CA TYR A 40 0.65 9.00 10.94
C TYR A 40 1.98 9.49 10.38
N GLU A 41 2.97 8.61 10.23
CA GLU A 41 4.18 8.91 9.49
C GLU A 41 3.86 9.30 8.04
N LEU A 42 2.99 8.55 7.35
CA LEU A 42 2.54 8.91 6.00
C LEU A 42 1.70 10.18 5.99
N TYR A 43 0.73 10.28 6.89
CA TYR A 43 -0.22 11.37 6.93
C TYR A 43 0.45 12.73 7.19
N TYR A 44 1.29 12.83 8.22
CA TYR A 44 1.98 14.07 8.56
C TYR A 44 3.18 14.36 7.63
N SER A 45 3.67 13.35 6.88
CA SER A 45 4.54 13.60 5.72
C SER A 45 3.81 14.31 4.57
N GLY A 46 2.48 14.39 4.64
CA GLY A 46 1.62 15.09 3.70
C GLY A 46 1.16 14.24 2.51
N PHE A 47 1.34 12.92 2.56
CA PHE A 47 0.83 12.01 1.53
C PHE A 47 -0.68 11.78 1.66
N ASP A 48 -1.35 11.43 0.55
CA ASP A 48 -2.74 10.96 0.59
C ASP A 48 -2.81 9.52 1.11
N ILE A 49 -2.98 9.40 2.43
CA ILE A 49 -3.09 8.09 3.08
C ILE A 49 -4.41 7.38 2.78
N PHE A 50 -5.47 8.09 2.36
CA PHE A 50 -6.77 7.44 2.17
C PHE A 50 -6.77 6.58 0.92
N GLU A 51 -6.17 7.06 -0.18
CA GLU A 51 -5.92 6.23 -1.36
C GLU A 51 -5.21 4.93 -0.97
N PHE A 52 -4.20 5.07 -0.10
CA PHE A 52 -3.43 3.95 0.39
C PHE A 52 -4.27 2.96 1.23
N MET A 53 -5.01 3.45 2.22
CA MET A 53 -5.87 2.61 3.06
C MET A 53 -7.01 1.96 2.26
N TRP A 54 -7.52 2.61 1.19
CA TRP A 54 -8.50 2.00 0.29
C TRP A 54 -7.91 0.80 -0.43
N GLN A 55 -6.67 0.91 -0.92
CA GLN A 55 -5.96 -0.21 -1.52
C GLN A 55 -5.85 -1.38 -0.54
N ILE A 56 -5.40 -1.13 0.70
CA ILE A 56 -5.31 -2.17 1.75
C ILE A 56 -6.68 -2.80 2.01
N TYR A 57 -7.74 -1.99 2.09
CA TYR A 57 -9.09 -2.48 2.32
C TYR A 57 -9.56 -3.41 1.19
N LEU A 58 -9.37 -3.02 -0.07
CA LEU A 58 -9.74 -3.84 -1.22
C LEU A 58 -8.94 -5.15 -1.28
N ASP A 59 -7.63 -5.06 -1.08
CA ASP A 59 -6.71 -6.20 -1.13
C ASP A 59 -7.00 -7.25 -0.06
N PHE A 60 -7.29 -6.80 1.16
CA PHE A 60 -7.24 -7.70 2.32
C PHE A 60 -8.54 -7.88 3.09
N TYR A 61 -9.53 -7.01 2.90
CA TYR A 61 -10.71 -6.98 3.77
C TYR A 61 -12.03 -7.02 3.00
N TYR A 62 -12.08 -6.51 1.76
CA TYR A 62 -13.33 -6.35 1.01
C TYR A 62 -14.03 -7.69 0.72
N GLU A 63 -13.27 -8.76 0.40
CA GLU A 63 -13.82 -10.09 0.08
C GLU A 63 -14.82 -10.58 1.14
N GLN A 64 -14.44 -10.47 2.42
CA GLN A 64 -15.25 -10.96 3.55
C GLN A 64 -16.05 -9.85 4.26
N HIS A 65 -15.62 -8.59 4.13
CA HIS A 65 -16.20 -7.46 4.86
C HIS A 65 -16.66 -6.30 3.97
N PRO A 66 -17.39 -6.54 2.87
CA PRO A 66 -17.79 -5.49 1.93
C PRO A 66 -18.67 -4.40 2.56
N GLN A 67 -19.41 -4.72 3.61
CA GLN A 67 -20.22 -3.77 4.39
C GLN A 67 -19.37 -2.68 5.07
N PHE A 68 -18.07 -2.90 5.28
CA PHE A 68 -17.17 -1.91 5.87
C PHE A 68 -16.94 -0.71 4.93
N GLU A 69 -17.12 -0.89 3.62
CA GLU A 69 -16.94 0.16 2.62
C GLU A 69 -17.76 1.42 2.93
N ALA A 70 -19.03 1.26 3.31
CA ALA A 70 -19.89 2.38 3.64
C ALA A 70 -19.38 3.17 4.85
N TYR A 71 -18.85 2.48 5.86
CA TYR A 71 -18.23 3.12 7.03
C TYR A 71 -16.92 3.81 6.66
N PHE A 72 -16.05 3.14 5.90
CA PHE A 72 -14.80 3.70 5.41
C PHE A 72 -15.08 4.99 4.63
N LYS A 73 -15.96 4.94 3.63
CA LYS A 73 -16.35 6.10 2.82
C LYS A 73 -16.87 7.24 3.68
N LYS A 74 -17.76 6.96 4.64
CA LYS A 74 -18.24 7.97 5.58
C LYS A 74 -17.10 8.64 6.36
N LYS A 75 -16.13 7.88 6.86
CA LYS A 75 -14.98 8.43 7.61
C LYS A 75 -14.03 9.23 6.70
N HIS A 76 -13.81 8.76 5.48
CA HIS A 76 -13.04 9.49 4.48
C HIS A 76 -13.70 10.82 4.10
N ASP A 77 -15.02 10.83 3.87
CA ASP A 77 -15.78 12.05 3.54
C ASP A 77 -15.79 13.04 4.70
N LEU A 78 -15.88 12.56 5.96
CA LEU A 78 -15.74 13.41 7.14
C LEU A 78 -14.35 14.03 7.23
N TRP A 79 -13.29 13.26 7.00
CA TRP A 79 -11.92 13.80 6.95
C TRP A 79 -11.75 14.84 5.84
N LYS A 80 -12.38 14.68 4.68
CA LYS A 80 -12.34 15.71 3.63
C LYS A 80 -12.95 17.03 4.10
N LEU A 81 -13.94 16.98 5.00
CA LEU A 81 -14.64 18.14 5.55
C LEU A 81 -13.87 18.80 6.69
N ASP A 82 -13.47 18.04 7.71
CA ASP A 82 -12.89 18.59 8.95
C ASP A 82 -11.37 18.46 9.06
N LYS A 83 -10.74 17.67 8.18
CA LYS A 83 -9.31 17.32 8.20
C LYS A 83 -8.83 16.73 9.52
N ASP A 84 -9.73 16.19 10.34
CA ASP A 84 -9.40 15.61 11.64
C ASP A 84 -8.74 14.24 11.45
N MET A 85 -7.49 14.15 11.90
CA MET A 85 -6.65 12.97 11.81
C MET A 85 -7.30 11.72 12.44
N LYS A 86 -8.21 11.88 13.41
CA LYS A 86 -8.88 10.76 14.09
C LYS A 86 -9.60 9.81 13.14
N HIS A 87 -10.07 10.29 11.99
CA HIS A 87 -10.78 9.46 11.00
C HIS A 87 -9.89 8.34 10.45
N ILE A 88 -8.57 8.55 10.37
CA ILE A 88 -7.57 7.53 10.02
C ILE A 88 -7.55 6.45 11.10
N ALA A 89 -7.41 6.83 12.38
CA ALA A 89 -7.44 5.89 13.50
C ALA A 89 -8.76 5.11 13.58
N TYR A 90 -9.91 5.74 13.28
CA TYR A 90 -11.21 5.07 13.23
C TYR A 90 -11.23 3.94 12.19
N ILE A 91 -10.67 4.15 11.01
CA ILE A 91 -10.64 3.15 9.94
C ILE A 91 -9.69 2.01 10.34
N LEU A 92 -8.44 2.35 10.71
CA LEU A 92 -7.43 1.37 11.08
C LEU A 92 -7.83 0.54 12.30
N ARG A 93 -8.47 1.12 13.32
CA ARG A 93 -8.98 0.38 14.49
C ARG A 93 -9.99 -0.69 14.08
N ASN A 94 -10.83 -0.38 13.10
CA ASN A 94 -11.85 -1.33 12.67
C ASN A 94 -11.24 -2.38 11.73
N MET A 95 -10.37 -2.02 10.80
CA MET A 95 -9.60 -3.00 10.00
C MET A 95 -8.78 -3.94 10.90
N TYR A 96 -8.20 -3.43 11.98
CA TYR A 96 -7.53 -4.24 13.00
C TYR A 96 -8.43 -5.31 13.62
N ASN A 97 -9.74 -5.08 13.75
CA ASN A 97 -10.68 -6.08 14.29
C ASN A 97 -11.27 -7.00 13.21
N LEU A 98 -11.12 -6.68 11.94
CA LEU A 98 -11.62 -7.48 10.82
C LEU A 98 -10.66 -8.64 10.51
N LYS A 99 -11.22 -9.73 9.98
CA LYS A 99 -10.43 -10.84 9.46
C LYS A 99 -9.92 -10.46 8.06
N ALA A 100 -8.61 -10.62 7.85
CA ALA A 100 -8.00 -10.38 6.56
C ALA A 100 -7.92 -11.66 5.72
N THR A 101 -7.94 -11.53 4.40
CA THR A 101 -7.61 -12.55 3.40
C THR A 101 -6.62 -11.99 2.39
N CYS A 102 -5.97 -12.83 1.58
CA CYS A 102 -5.04 -12.34 0.55
C CYS A 102 -5.48 -12.68 -0.87
N THR A 103 -6.69 -13.20 -1.09
CA THR A 103 -7.19 -13.59 -2.42
C THR A 103 -7.10 -12.44 -3.42
N VAL A 104 -7.68 -11.27 -3.08
CA VAL A 104 -7.69 -10.09 -3.97
C VAL A 104 -6.28 -9.58 -4.22
N PHE A 105 -5.45 -9.52 -3.17
CA PHE A 105 -4.05 -9.16 -3.29
C PHE A 105 -3.28 -10.09 -4.25
N MET A 106 -3.45 -11.40 -4.14
CA MET A 106 -2.81 -12.38 -5.03
C MET A 106 -3.30 -12.23 -6.48
N MET A 107 -4.61 -12.05 -6.67
CA MET A 107 -5.19 -11.74 -7.97
C MET A 107 -4.57 -10.46 -8.56
N ARG A 108 -4.41 -9.42 -7.74
CA ARG A 108 -3.78 -8.16 -8.14
C ARG A 108 -2.32 -8.37 -8.56
N GLN A 109 -1.52 -9.08 -7.76
CA GLN A 109 -0.12 -9.40 -8.12
C GLN A 109 -0.03 -10.09 -9.48
N TYR A 110 -0.91 -11.06 -9.74
CA TYR A 110 -0.98 -11.73 -11.04
C TYR A 110 -1.29 -10.75 -12.19
N THR A 111 -2.24 -9.83 -12.01
CA THR A 111 -2.60 -8.84 -13.04
C THR A 111 -1.57 -7.71 -13.22
N CYS A 112 -0.61 -7.56 -12.31
CA CYS A 112 0.42 -6.52 -12.34
C CYS A 112 1.76 -7.00 -12.90
N LYS A 113 1.89 -8.28 -13.26
CA LYS A 113 3.14 -8.83 -13.82
C LYS A 113 3.55 -8.06 -15.08
N LYS A 114 4.81 -7.60 -15.14
CA LYS A 114 5.31 -6.75 -16.23
C LYS A 114 5.35 -7.50 -17.56
N ASP A 115 5.56 -8.80 -17.48
CA ASP A 115 5.60 -9.80 -18.53
C ASP A 115 4.23 -10.47 -18.76
N TYR A 116 3.11 -9.82 -18.39
CA TYR A 116 1.77 -10.40 -18.59
C TYR A 116 1.47 -10.79 -20.04
N LYS A 117 2.15 -10.18 -21.01
CA LYS A 117 2.03 -10.52 -22.45
C LYS A 117 2.65 -11.87 -22.79
N ASP A 118 3.61 -12.31 -22.00
CA ASP A 118 4.28 -13.61 -22.11
C ASP A 118 3.58 -14.68 -21.26
N MET A 119 2.63 -14.27 -20.41
CA MET A 119 1.78 -15.19 -19.66
C MET A 119 0.78 -15.88 -20.57
N TYR A 120 0.42 -17.11 -20.19
CA TYR A 120 -0.57 -17.94 -20.84
C TYR A 120 -1.55 -18.49 -19.79
N PRO A 121 -2.79 -18.78 -20.17
CA PRO A 121 -3.75 -19.39 -19.26
C PRO A 121 -3.22 -20.75 -18.79
N THR A 122 -3.26 -20.98 -17.48
CA THR A 122 -2.79 -22.22 -16.85
C THR A 122 -3.57 -23.44 -17.34
N ILE A 123 -4.85 -23.25 -17.66
CA ILE A 123 -5.72 -24.31 -18.18
C ILE A 123 -6.44 -23.83 -19.44
N MET A 124 -6.33 -24.60 -20.52
CA MET A 124 -7.12 -24.39 -21.74
C MET A 124 -8.48 -25.10 -21.63
N TYR A 125 -9.57 -24.35 -21.75
CA TYR A 125 -10.91 -24.92 -21.68
C TYR A 125 -11.32 -25.60 -23.00
N LYS A 126 -11.72 -26.88 -22.94
CA LYS A 126 -12.33 -27.58 -24.09
C LYS A 126 -13.81 -27.21 -24.21
N LEU A 127 -14.21 -26.73 -25.38
CA LEU A 127 -15.60 -26.44 -25.73
C LEU A 127 -16.45 -27.72 -25.66
N LYS A 128 -17.42 -27.76 -24.75
CA LYS A 128 -18.49 -28.76 -24.78
C LYS A 128 -19.77 -28.11 -25.34
N THR A 129 -19.89 -28.15 -26.68
CA THR A 129 -21.13 -28.11 -27.50
C THR A 129 -22.09 -26.91 -27.47
N LYS A 130 -22.45 -26.48 -28.70
CA LYS A 130 -23.71 -25.90 -29.24
C LYS A 130 -24.83 -25.52 -28.25
N ASP A 131 -24.61 -24.52 -27.42
CA ASP A 131 -25.71 -23.80 -26.80
C ASP A 131 -25.95 -22.51 -27.61
N GLU A 132 -27.14 -22.39 -28.22
CA GLU A 132 -27.53 -21.27 -29.08
C GLU A 132 -27.91 -20.01 -28.29
N ASN A 133 -27.62 -19.95 -26.99
CA ASN A 133 -27.73 -18.73 -26.21
C ASN A 133 -26.59 -17.76 -26.58
N ILE A 134 -26.90 -16.97 -27.62
CA ILE A 134 -26.13 -15.97 -28.37
C ILE A 134 -25.46 -14.84 -27.55
N LEU A 135 -25.39 -14.88 -26.21
CA LEU A 135 -24.85 -13.73 -25.46
C LEU A 135 -23.32 -13.69 -25.34
N TYR A 136 -22.62 -14.78 -25.61
CA TYR A 136 -21.17 -14.88 -25.41
C TYR A 136 -20.45 -15.20 -26.72
N HIS A 137 -19.94 -14.16 -27.37
CA HIS A 137 -18.94 -14.33 -28.42
C HIS A 137 -17.76 -15.17 -27.91
N ASN A 138 -17.08 -15.91 -28.82
CA ASN A 138 -15.82 -16.62 -28.56
C ASN A 138 -14.81 -15.81 -27.72
N LEU A 139 -14.85 -14.48 -27.79
CA LEU A 139 -13.97 -13.56 -27.07
C LEU A 139 -14.05 -13.68 -25.53
N TYR A 140 -15.25 -13.76 -24.95
CA TYR A 140 -15.44 -13.75 -23.49
C TYR A 140 -15.59 -15.15 -22.89
N GLN A 141 -15.78 -16.16 -23.73
CA GLN A 141 -16.12 -17.51 -23.29
C GLN A 141 -15.12 -18.10 -22.29
N ASN A 142 -13.82 -17.91 -22.52
CA ASN A 142 -12.80 -18.45 -21.62
C ASN A 142 -12.80 -17.77 -20.24
N LEU A 143 -13.05 -16.46 -20.20
CA LEU A 143 -13.22 -15.73 -18.94
C LEU A 143 -14.41 -16.28 -18.15
N LEU A 144 -15.54 -16.53 -18.83
CA LEU A 144 -16.75 -17.05 -18.21
C LEU A 144 -16.57 -18.48 -17.70
N LEU A 145 -15.89 -19.33 -18.45
CA LEU A 145 -15.53 -20.68 -18.01
C LEU A 145 -14.56 -20.65 -16.82
N ALA A 146 -13.65 -19.67 -16.77
CA ALA A 146 -12.77 -19.48 -15.62
C ALA A 146 -13.53 -19.03 -14.38
N LEU A 147 -14.50 -18.11 -14.54
CA LEU A 147 -15.40 -17.67 -13.48
C LEU A 147 -16.29 -18.81 -12.96
N GLU A 148 -16.91 -19.57 -13.87
CA GLU A 148 -17.75 -20.73 -13.53
C GLU A 148 -16.98 -21.76 -12.69
N ARG A 149 -15.73 -22.03 -13.07
CA ARG A 149 -14.85 -23.00 -12.40
C ARG A 149 -14.07 -22.42 -11.23
N ARG A 150 -14.14 -21.11 -10.98
CA ARG A 150 -13.41 -20.40 -9.92
C ARG A 150 -11.87 -20.55 -10.03
N HIS A 151 -11.36 -20.56 -11.25
CA HIS A 151 -9.92 -20.65 -11.52
C HIS A 151 -9.28 -19.25 -11.49
N PHE A 152 -8.75 -18.82 -10.33
CA PHE A 152 -8.31 -17.44 -10.10
C PHE A 152 -7.23 -16.97 -11.09
N GLU A 153 -6.21 -17.78 -11.38
CA GLU A 153 -5.13 -17.44 -12.31
C GLU A 153 -5.68 -17.17 -13.72
N ASN A 154 -6.53 -18.06 -14.22
CA ASN A 154 -7.18 -17.89 -15.52
C ASN A 154 -8.16 -16.69 -15.52
N ILE A 155 -8.90 -16.45 -14.43
CA ILE A 155 -9.75 -15.26 -14.29
C ILE A 155 -8.88 -14.02 -14.46
N CYS A 156 -7.78 -13.91 -13.71
CA CYS A 156 -6.88 -12.77 -13.76
C CYS A 156 -6.26 -12.58 -15.15
N TYR A 157 -5.80 -13.66 -15.80
CA TYR A 157 -5.25 -13.61 -17.14
C TYR A 157 -6.26 -13.05 -18.15
N TYR A 158 -7.43 -13.70 -18.30
CA TYR A 158 -8.41 -13.28 -19.29
C TYR A 158 -8.98 -11.90 -18.96
N LEU A 159 -9.21 -11.62 -17.68
CA LEU A 159 -9.67 -10.32 -17.25
C LEU A 159 -8.67 -9.24 -17.63
N ARG A 160 -7.37 -9.41 -17.35
CA ARG A 160 -6.34 -8.41 -17.68
C ARG A 160 -6.30 -8.13 -19.18
N VAL A 161 -6.23 -9.17 -20.01
CA VAL A 161 -6.16 -9.04 -21.48
C VAL A 161 -7.39 -8.30 -22.01
N LEU A 162 -8.58 -8.74 -21.63
CA LEU A 162 -9.82 -8.17 -22.15
C LEU A 162 -10.09 -6.76 -21.59
N TRP A 163 -9.66 -6.48 -20.35
CA TRP A 163 -9.87 -5.19 -19.69
C TRP A 163 -9.12 -4.06 -20.39
N GLU A 164 -7.90 -4.32 -20.88
CA GLU A 164 -7.11 -3.35 -21.67
C GLU A 164 -7.74 -3.06 -23.03
N GLU A 165 -8.37 -4.05 -23.65
CA GLU A 165 -9.03 -3.88 -24.95
C GLU A 165 -10.37 -3.15 -24.85
N ASN A 166 -11.23 -3.56 -23.90
CA ASN A 166 -12.58 -3.00 -23.78
C ASN A 166 -13.18 -3.19 -22.36
N LYS A 167 -12.77 -2.35 -21.41
CA LYS A 167 -13.26 -2.36 -20.02
C LYS A 167 -14.78 -2.36 -19.89
N THR A 168 -15.50 -1.60 -20.72
CA THR A 168 -16.95 -1.41 -20.59
C THR A 168 -17.70 -2.70 -20.92
N ASN A 169 -17.36 -3.36 -22.03
CA ASN A 169 -17.97 -4.62 -22.40
C ASN A 169 -17.61 -5.74 -21.42
N VAL A 170 -16.35 -5.78 -20.95
CA VAL A 170 -15.91 -6.78 -19.95
C VAL A 170 -16.70 -6.63 -18.66
N GLY A 171 -16.86 -5.39 -18.15
CA GLY A 171 -17.67 -5.10 -16.97
C GLY A 171 -19.13 -5.54 -17.12
N LEU A 172 -19.75 -5.28 -18.29
CA LEU A 172 -21.12 -5.72 -18.58
C LEU A 172 -21.25 -7.26 -18.59
N VAL A 173 -20.33 -7.94 -19.26
CA VAL A 173 -20.33 -9.41 -19.38
C VAL A 173 -20.17 -10.06 -18.00
N ILE A 174 -19.20 -9.61 -17.20
CA ILE A 174 -19.00 -10.12 -15.84
C ILE A 174 -20.21 -9.79 -14.96
N GLY A 175 -20.73 -8.56 -15.05
CA GLY A 175 -21.89 -8.10 -14.29
C GLY A 175 -23.13 -8.96 -14.53
N GLN A 176 -23.40 -9.27 -15.79
CA GLN A 176 -24.49 -10.18 -16.18
C GLN A 176 -24.25 -11.60 -15.68
N PHE A 177 -23.06 -12.16 -15.87
CA PHE A 177 -22.75 -13.55 -15.51
C PHE A 177 -22.79 -13.78 -14.00
N LEU A 178 -22.19 -12.88 -13.22
CA LEU A 178 -22.10 -12.98 -11.76
C LEU A 178 -23.29 -12.35 -11.04
N ASN A 179 -24.21 -11.69 -11.76
CA ASN A 179 -25.28 -10.88 -11.20
C ASN A 179 -24.74 -9.86 -10.16
N ILE A 180 -23.82 -9.02 -10.63
CA ILE A 180 -23.20 -7.91 -9.88
C ILE A 180 -23.23 -6.64 -10.73
N ILE A 181 -23.14 -5.48 -10.09
CA ILE A 181 -23.07 -4.19 -10.78
C ILE A 181 -21.61 -3.78 -10.86
N ILE A 182 -21.12 -3.58 -12.08
CA ILE A 182 -19.80 -2.99 -12.38
C ILE A 182 -20.05 -1.70 -13.15
N LYS A 183 -19.45 -0.61 -12.69
CA LYS A 183 -19.56 0.70 -13.32
C LYS A 183 -18.36 1.01 -14.19
N GLU A 184 -18.49 1.98 -15.08
CA GLU A 184 -17.43 2.34 -16.03
C GLU A 184 -16.22 2.99 -15.34
N GLU A 185 -16.45 3.68 -14.22
CA GLU A 185 -15.42 4.29 -13.38
C GLU A 185 -14.70 3.29 -12.47
N ASP A 186 -15.20 2.06 -12.34
CA ASP A 186 -14.60 1.06 -11.46
C ASP A 186 -13.22 0.65 -11.99
N THR A 187 -12.23 0.61 -11.10
CA THR A 187 -10.87 0.18 -11.43
C THR A 187 -10.81 -1.34 -11.53
N LEU A 188 -9.80 -1.86 -12.23
CA LEU A 188 -9.55 -3.30 -12.28
C LEU A 188 -9.43 -3.90 -10.87
N HIS A 189 -8.72 -3.21 -9.96
CA HIS A 189 -8.60 -3.62 -8.55
C HIS A 189 -9.97 -3.79 -7.88
N TYR A 190 -10.86 -2.81 -8.03
CA TYR A 190 -12.21 -2.91 -7.46
C TYR A 190 -13.00 -4.08 -8.07
N VAL A 191 -12.90 -4.28 -9.39
CA VAL A 191 -13.55 -5.42 -10.06
C VAL A 191 -13.03 -6.77 -9.56
N LEU A 192 -11.71 -6.92 -9.36
CA LEU A 192 -11.13 -8.11 -8.74
C LEU A 192 -11.74 -8.36 -7.34
N ALA A 193 -11.88 -7.31 -6.52
CA ALA A 193 -12.46 -7.40 -5.19
C ALA A 193 -13.95 -7.83 -5.21
N VAL A 194 -14.75 -7.30 -6.15
CA VAL A 194 -16.17 -7.66 -6.30
C VAL A 194 -16.33 -9.11 -6.81
N ILE A 195 -15.48 -9.55 -7.74
CA ILE A 195 -15.47 -10.94 -8.24
C ILE A 195 -15.11 -11.89 -7.09
N SER A 196 -14.02 -11.63 -6.37
CA SER A 196 -13.58 -12.46 -5.23
C SER A 196 -14.66 -12.54 -4.14
N LYS A 197 -15.28 -11.41 -3.77
CA LYS A 197 -16.46 -11.39 -2.89
C LYS A 197 -17.57 -12.30 -3.41
N LYS A 198 -17.96 -12.17 -4.69
CA LYS A 198 -19.07 -12.98 -5.24
C LYS A 198 -18.77 -14.47 -5.14
N ILE A 199 -17.56 -14.88 -5.52
CA ILE A 199 -17.11 -16.28 -5.46
C ILE A 199 -17.10 -16.78 -4.01
N TYR A 200 -16.61 -15.99 -3.06
CA TYR A 200 -16.59 -16.33 -1.64
C TYR A 200 -18.01 -16.58 -1.08
N TYR A 201 -18.96 -15.68 -1.33
CA TYR A 201 -20.34 -15.81 -0.85
C TYR A 201 -21.12 -16.96 -1.53
N GLN A 202 -20.74 -17.35 -2.75
CA GLN A 202 -21.29 -18.55 -3.40
C GLN A 202 -20.72 -19.86 -2.85
N ALA A 203 -19.59 -19.83 -2.14
CA ALA A 203 -19.00 -20.99 -1.48
C ALA A 203 -19.51 -21.16 -0.04
N GLU A 204 -19.78 -20.05 0.64
CA GLU A 204 -20.21 -20.00 2.03
C GLU A 204 -21.75 -19.88 2.10
N GLU A 205 -22.45 -20.98 1.84
CA GLU A 205 -23.91 -21.04 2.03
C GLU A 205 -24.28 -20.66 3.48
N ASN A 206 -25.23 -19.74 3.66
CA ASN A 206 -25.90 -19.44 4.93
C ASN A 206 -25.06 -18.85 6.07
N LYS A 207 -24.04 -18.01 5.82
CA LYS A 207 -23.48 -17.18 6.90
C LYS A 207 -24.42 -16.00 7.22
N PRO A 208 -25.00 -15.91 8.44
CA PRO A 208 -25.77 -14.75 8.84
C PRO A 208 -24.85 -13.53 8.89
N VAL A 209 -25.23 -12.47 8.18
CA VAL A 209 -24.56 -11.17 8.24
C VAL A 209 -24.92 -10.53 9.58
N GLY A 210 -24.12 -10.81 10.61
CA GLY A 210 -24.22 -10.11 11.89
C GLY A 210 -23.97 -8.61 11.70
N LYS A 211 -24.72 -7.77 12.41
CA LYS A 211 -24.42 -6.32 12.45
C LYS A 211 -23.03 -6.13 13.04
N HIS A 212 -22.10 -5.62 12.24
CA HIS A 212 -20.77 -5.27 12.73
C HIS A 212 -20.86 -4.03 13.61
N ILE A 213 -20.34 -4.10 14.83
CA ILE A 213 -20.24 -2.96 15.74
C ILE A 213 -18.88 -2.30 15.52
N TYR A 214 -18.88 -1.04 15.11
CA TYR A 214 -17.64 -0.30 14.90
C TYR A 214 -17.07 0.21 16.22
N VAL A 215 -15.77 0.00 16.39
CA VAL A 215 -15.03 0.37 17.59
C VAL A 215 -14.42 1.75 17.43
N VAL A 216 -14.54 2.57 18.47
CA VAL A 216 -13.91 3.89 18.58
C VAL A 216 -12.48 3.72 19.09
N PRO A 217 -11.47 4.39 18.49
CA PRO A 217 -10.10 4.43 19.05
C PRO A 217 -10.10 4.99 20.47
N LYS A 218 -9.19 4.50 21.32
CA LYS A 218 -9.07 5.05 22.67
C LYS A 218 -8.55 6.48 22.60
N GLN A 219 -9.05 7.35 23.47
CA GLN A 219 -8.61 8.75 23.51
C GLN A 219 -7.11 8.87 23.80
N GLU A 220 -6.60 8.06 24.73
CA GLU A 220 -5.16 7.97 25.06
C GLU A 220 -4.28 7.71 23.82
N GLN A 221 -4.72 6.85 22.90
CA GLN A 221 -3.97 6.58 21.67
C GLN A 221 -3.94 7.82 20.76
N LEU A 222 -5.09 8.51 20.63
CA LEU A 222 -5.17 9.74 19.84
C LEU A 222 -4.33 10.87 20.45
N ASP A 223 -4.32 10.97 21.78
CA ASP A 223 -3.54 11.95 22.52
C ASP A 223 -2.04 11.68 22.36
N HIS A 224 -1.62 10.41 22.42
CA HIS A 224 -0.24 10.01 22.16
C HIS A 224 0.24 10.42 20.75
N ILE A 225 -0.58 10.20 19.72
CA ILE A 225 -0.27 10.61 18.35
C ILE A 225 -0.11 12.13 18.25
N LYS A 226 -1.00 12.90 18.89
CA LYS A 226 -0.93 14.37 18.89
C LYS A 226 0.31 14.85 19.63
N GLN A 227 0.58 14.29 20.80
CA GLN A 227 1.77 14.61 21.57
C GLN A 227 3.04 14.33 20.76
N LEU A 228 3.12 13.19 20.07
CA LEU A 228 4.26 12.85 19.22
C LEU A 228 4.45 13.87 18.08
N GLU A 229 3.37 14.40 17.49
CA GLU A 229 3.47 15.42 16.44
C GLU A 229 3.82 16.82 16.99
N GLU A 230 3.23 17.22 18.11
CA GLU A 230 3.32 18.59 18.63
C GLU A 230 4.59 18.84 19.46
N GLU A 231 5.16 17.80 20.06
CA GLU A 231 6.33 17.95 20.92
C GLU A 231 7.57 18.37 20.13
N LEU A 232 8.14 19.51 20.51
CA LEU A 232 9.38 20.06 19.97
C LEU A 232 10.58 19.45 20.69
N ILE A 233 11.52 18.92 19.93
CA ILE A 233 12.77 18.35 20.46
C ILE A 233 13.88 19.37 20.36
N GLN A 234 14.60 19.58 21.46
CA GLN A 234 15.78 20.44 21.53
C GLN A 234 16.94 19.69 22.18
N PRO A 235 18.15 19.74 21.60
CA PRO A 235 18.48 20.35 20.29
C PRO A 235 17.83 19.61 19.10
N ILE A 236 17.61 20.31 17.98
CA ILE A 236 16.81 19.80 16.84
C ILE A 236 17.37 18.51 16.22
N TYR A 237 18.70 18.36 16.17
CA TYR A 237 19.35 17.17 15.62
C TYR A 237 19.00 15.89 16.40
N ASN A 238 18.50 16.01 17.64
CA ASN A 238 18.01 14.86 18.40
C ASN A 238 16.61 14.38 17.98
N THR A 239 15.88 15.12 17.13
CA THR A 239 14.48 14.82 16.78
C THR A 239 14.28 13.37 16.38
N LEU A 240 15.13 12.82 15.52
CA LEU A 240 15.00 11.44 15.06
C LEU A 240 15.22 10.41 16.17
N MET A 241 16.07 10.69 17.16
CA MET A 241 16.26 9.78 18.31
C MET A 241 15.02 9.65 19.17
N PHE A 242 14.21 10.72 19.28
CA PHE A 242 13.00 10.73 20.11
C PHE A 242 11.74 10.38 19.33
N LYS A 243 11.67 10.74 18.05
CA LYS A 243 10.46 10.59 17.23
C LYS A 243 10.39 9.29 16.46
N ARG A 244 11.52 8.62 16.21
CA ARG A 244 11.50 7.29 15.59
C ARG A 244 11.05 6.25 16.61
N PHE A 245 9.84 5.75 16.43
CA PHE A 245 9.21 4.81 17.36
C PHE A 245 9.34 3.35 16.92
N ALA A 246 9.21 3.08 15.61
CA ALA A 246 9.23 1.72 15.07
C ALA A 246 10.30 1.54 13.99
N GLU A 247 10.80 0.32 13.90
CA GLU A 247 11.76 -0.13 12.89
C GLU A 247 11.02 -0.76 11.71
N ILE A 248 11.51 -0.51 10.48
CA ILE A 248 10.94 -1.12 9.27
C ILE A 248 10.92 -2.65 9.36
N ASP A 249 9.89 -3.29 8.82
CA ASP A 249 9.76 -4.75 8.89
C ASP A 249 10.73 -5.43 7.91
N ASP A 250 11.52 -6.43 8.36
CA ASP A 250 12.50 -7.12 7.51
C ASP A 250 11.90 -7.97 6.39
N ARG A 251 10.63 -8.33 6.51
CA ARG A 251 9.90 -9.16 5.53
C ARG A 251 9.44 -8.37 4.33
N ILE A 252 9.56 -7.04 4.34
CA ILE A 252 9.26 -6.19 3.17
C ILE A 252 10.25 -6.42 2.02
N GLY A 253 11.35 -7.16 2.26
CA GLY A 253 12.27 -7.63 1.21
C GLY A 253 11.64 -8.58 0.18
N SER A 254 10.37 -8.97 0.36
CA SER A 254 9.54 -9.65 -0.65
C SER A 254 8.98 -8.72 -1.74
N PHE A 255 9.17 -7.41 -1.60
CA PHE A 255 8.67 -6.41 -2.53
C PHE A 255 9.81 -5.71 -3.26
N THR A 256 9.49 -5.13 -4.42
CA THR A 256 10.39 -4.19 -5.10
C THR A 256 10.42 -2.89 -4.32
N LEU A 257 11.54 -2.61 -3.66
CA LEU A 257 11.76 -1.39 -2.89
C LEU A 257 12.53 -0.36 -3.72
N ALA A 258 12.25 0.93 -3.50
CA ALA A 258 12.96 2.06 -4.09
C ALA A 258 14.45 2.04 -3.74
N ARG A 259 14.83 1.50 -2.57
CA ARG A 259 16.24 1.28 -2.21
C ARG A 259 16.95 0.24 -3.08
N GLY A 260 16.21 -0.57 -3.83
CA GLY A 260 16.74 -1.58 -4.74
C GLY A 260 17.53 -1.01 -5.91
N GLN A 261 17.52 0.31 -6.13
CA GLN A 261 18.35 0.99 -7.12
C GLN A 261 19.85 1.01 -6.76
N TRP A 262 20.19 0.82 -5.48
CA TRP A 262 21.58 0.74 -5.02
C TRP A 262 22.05 -0.71 -4.95
N LEU A 263 23.27 -0.96 -5.42
CA LEU A 263 23.84 -2.31 -5.49
C LEU A 263 24.12 -2.91 -4.11
N THR A 264 24.43 -2.09 -3.11
CA THR A 264 24.73 -2.54 -1.74
C THR A 264 24.05 -1.68 -0.69
N THR A 265 23.84 -2.24 0.50
CA THR A 265 23.29 -1.51 1.65
C THR A 265 24.17 -0.32 2.04
N GLU A 266 25.50 -0.46 1.96
CA GLU A 266 26.44 0.61 2.28
C GLU A 266 26.33 1.78 1.30
N ALA A 267 26.08 1.50 0.01
CA ALA A 267 25.85 2.55 -0.99
C ALA A 267 24.56 3.32 -0.69
N PHE A 268 23.49 2.61 -0.32
CA PHE A 268 22.24 3.21 0.12
C PHE A 268 22.42 4.06 1.40
N ILE A 269 23.11 3.54 2.42
CA ILE A 269 23.38 4.26 3.67
C ILE A 269 24.14 5.56 3.41
N LYS A 270 25.16 5.54 2.55
CA LYS A 270 25.90 6.76 2.18
C LYS A 270 24.99 7.79 1.51
N GLU A 271 24.09 7.35 0.64
CA GLU A 271 23.12 8.25 -0.01
C GLU A 271 22.13 8.85 0.99
N MET A 272 21.73 8.09 2.02
CA MET A 272 20.95 8.63 3.13
C MET A 272 21.76 9.66 3.94
N TRP A 273 23.00 9.37 4.32
CA TRP A 273 23.81 10.33 5.11
C TRP A 273 24.03 11.66 4.38
N PHE A 274 24.41 11.63 3.10
CA PHE A 274 24.86 12.83 2.40
C PHE A 274 23.78 13.52 1.55
N HIS A 275 22.67 12.85 1.25
CA HIS A 275 21.65 13.36 0.33
C HIS A 275 20.20 13.21 0.83
N TRP A 276 19.98 12.97 2.13
CA TRP A 276 18.62 12.83 2.65
C TRP A 276 17.75 14.04 2.35
N GLU A 277 18.28 15.27 2.41
CA GLU A 277 17.52 16.50 2.17
C GLU A 277 16.89 16.47 0.78
N TYR A 278 17.68 16.06 -0.22
CA TYR A 278 17.21 15.90 -1.59
C TYR A 278 16.05 14.90 -1.70
N TYR A 279 16.18 13.73 -1.09
CA TYR A 279 15.13 12.70 -1.12
C TYR A 279 13.90 13.06 -0.27
N ALA A 280 14.10 13.82 0.81
CA ALA A 280 13.04 14.33 1.68
C ALA A 280 12.12 15.30 0.94
N MET A 281 12.64 16.09 -0.01
CA MET A 281 11.82 16.97 -0.86
C MET A 281 10.85 16.24 -1.79
N GLY A 282 10.96 14.91 -1.89
CA GLY A 282 9.90 14.09 -2.50
C GLY A 282 8.60 14.08 -1.69
N SER A 283 8.64 14.39 -0.39
CA SER A 283 7.46 14.48 0.46
C SER A 283 6.86 15.89 0.50
N PRO A 284 5.53 16.01 0.52
CA PRO A 284 4.88 17.32 0.57
C PRO A 284 5.23 18.14 1.82
N VAL A 285 5.46 17.52 2.98
CA VAL A 285 5.81 18.27 4.20
C VAL A 285 7.16 18.95 4.08
N TRP A 286 8.18 18.23 3.59
CA TRP A 286 9.53 18.75 3.46
C TRP A 286 9.62 19.79 2.35
N LEU A 287 8.93 19.56 1.22
CA LEU A 287 8.86 20.55 0.16
C LEU A 287 8.24 21.87 0.63
N ARG A 288 7.12 21.81 1.37
CA ARG A 288 6.50 23.02 1.95
C ARG A 288 7.41 23.72 2.95
N ARG A 289 8.20 22.96 3.74
CA ARG A 289 9.19 23.53 4.65
C ARG A 289 10.26 24.29 3.86
N LEU A 290 10.83 23.68 2.82
CA LEU A 290 11.83 24.32 1.96
C LEU A 290 11.29 25.60 1.30
N GLU A 291 10.09 25.52 0.71
CA GLU A 291 9.44 26.65 0.03
C GLU A 291 9.19 27.83 0.98
N LYS A 292 8.82 27.56 2.24
CA LYS A 292 8.63 28.60 3.27
C LYS A 292 9.90 29.44 3.51
N PHE A 293 11.08 28.85 3.32
CA PHE A 293 12.37 29.51 3.47
C PHE A 293 12.99 29.95 2.13
N GLY A 294 12.21 29.92 1.03
CA GLY A 294 12.67 30.34 -0.29
C GLY A 294 13.71 29.41 -0.91
N GLY A 295 13.75 28.15 -0.50
CA GLY A 295 14.66 27.15 -1.04
C GLY A 295 14.13 26.49 -2.31
N THR A 296 15.05 25.91 -3.09
CA THR A 296 14.77 25.18 -4.33
C THR A 296 15.57 23.88 -4.40
N VAL A 297 15.13 22.93 -5.22
CA VAL A 297 15.78 21.61 -5.35
C VAL A 297 16.66 21.56 -6.59
N ASN A 298 17.95 21.26 -6.40
CA ASN A 298 18.90 21.03 -7.49
C ASN A 298 19.03 19.52 -7.76
N HIS A 299 18.25 19.01 -8.72
CA HIS A 299 18.25 17.59 -9.09
C HIS A 299 19.57 17.09 -9.68
N ARG A 300 20.36 17.98 -10.31
CA ARG A 300 21.66 17.60 -10.90
C ARG A 300 22.71 17.34 -9.83
N GLN A 301 22.69 18.13 -8.75
CA GLN A 301 23.64 18.04 -7.66
C GLN A 301 23.11 17.26 -6.44
N LYS A 302 21.84 16.81 -6.47
CA LYS A 302 21.15 16.16 -5.35
C LYS A 302 21.27 16.95 -4.04
N LYS A 303 20.94 18.24 -4.10
CA LYS A 303 20.99 19.14 -2.94
C LYS A 303 19.85 20.17 -2.98
N ILE A 304 19.64 20.85 -1.87
CA ILE A 304 18.79 22.03 -1.79
C ILE A 304 19.64 23.31 -1.89
N GLU A 305 19.05 24.39 -2.39
CA GLU A 305 19.71 25.70 -2.54
C GLU A 305 18.78 26.80 -2.04
N PHE A 306 19.31 27.74 -1.26
CA PHE A 306 18.55 28.88 -0.75
C PHE A 306 18.91 30.16 -1.50
N ALA A 307 17.92 31.03 -1.70
CA ALA A 307 18.15 32.33 -2.31
C ALA A 307 18.89 33.32 -1.39
N THR A 308 18.88 33.08 -0.08
CA THR A 308 19.43 33.98 0.95
C THR A 308 19.95 33.18 2.14
N GLU A 309 21.03 33.65 2.77
CA GLU A 309 21.58 33.08 4.02
C GLU A 309 20.54 33.03 5.14
N ILE A 310 19.69 34.06 5.29
CA ILE A 310 18.62 34.11 6.29
C ILE A 310 17.63 32.93 6.12
N GLY A 311 17.32 32.56 4.87
CA GLY A 311 16.45 31.43 4.56
C GLY A 311 17.11 30.09 4.90
N GLU A 312 18.39 29.97 4.60
CA GLU A 312 19.21 28.80 4.91
C GLU A 312 19.32 28.57 6.42
N GLU A 313 19.75 29.58 7.17
CA GLU A 313 19.86 29.54 8.63
C GLU A 313 18.51 29.21 9.27
N GLY A 314 17.44 29.90 8.86
CA GLY A 314 16.11 29.66 9.41
C GLY A 314 15.56 28.26 9.12
N PHE A 315 15.93 27.64 7.99
CA PHE A 315 15.57 26.26 7.69
C PHE A 315 16.32 25.29 8.61
N TYR A 316 17.64 25.46 8.75
CA TYR A 316 18.47 24.56 9.55
C TYR A 316 18.23 24.69 11.05
N ASP A 317 17.89 25.88 11.55
CA ASP A 317 17.46 26.10 12.94
C ASP A 317 16.27 25.22 13.34
N LEU A 318 15.40 24.89 12.39
CA LEU A 318 14.18 24.11 12.62
C LEU A 318 14.25 22.67 12.14
N TYR A 319 15.15 22.35 11.21
CA TYR A 319 15.12 21.07 10.51
C TYR A 319 16.49 20.42 10.24
N ALA A 320 17.56 20.87 10.90
CA ALA A 320 18.88 20.23 10.79
C ALA A 320 18.89 18.83 11.44
N TYR A 321 18.78 17.79 10.61
CA TYR A 321 18.93 16.40 11.05
C TYR A 321 20.29 15.84 10.60
N GLU A 322 21.02 15.23 11.54
CA GLU A 322 22.39 14.70 11.33
C GLU A 322 22.36 13.16 11.34
N LEU A 323 21.99 12.55 10.22
CA LEU A 323 21.75 11.09 10.13
C LEU A 323 22.99 10.23 10.41
N ASP A 324 24.18 10.70 10.03
CA ASP A 324 25.45 10.00 10.21
C ASP A 324 25.92 9.99 11.67
N GLU A 325 25.61 11.04 12.41
CA GLU A 325 25.90 11.21 13.85
C GLU A 325 24.91 10.48 14.78
N LEU A 326 23.79 9.98 14.25
CA LEU A 326 22.82 9.21 15.05
C LEU A 326 23.42 7.91 15.59
N PRO A 327 22.97 7.42 16.78
CA PRO A 327 23.29 6.08 17.25
C PRO A 327 22.93 5.00 16.21
N LYS A 328 23.72 3.92 16.15
CA LYS A 328 23.55 2.88 15.12
C LYS A 328 22.19 2.18 15.19
N GLU A 329 21.61 2.10 16.37
CA GLU A 329 20.28 1.55 16.61
C GLU A 329 19.20 2.43 15.97
N VAL A 330 19.31 3.76 16.11
CA VAL A 330 18.37 4.72 15.49
C VAL A 330 18.55 4.77 13.98
N GLN A 331 19.79 4.64 13.50
CA GLN A 331 20.08 4.48 12.07
C GLN A 331 19.44 3.21 11.52
N ALA A 332 19.56 2.08 12.22
CA ALA A 332 19.03 0.78 11.82
C ALA A 332 17.50 0.77 11.68
N MET A 333 16.77 1.60 12.43
CA MET A 333 15.30 1.72 12.32
C MET A 333 14.81 1.97 10.89
N SER A 334 15.59 2.68 10.06
CA SER A 334 15.26 2.95 8.66
C SER A 334 16.32 2.49 7.65
N MET A 335 17.56 2.19 8.08
CA MET A 335 18.68 1.93 7.16
C MET A 335 19.32 0.56 7.31
N LYS A 336 18.72 -0.35 8.08
CA LYS A 336 19.22 -1.73 8.20
C LYS A 336 19.24 -2.47 6.86
N PRO A 337 20.09 -3.50 6.71
CA PRO A 337 20.03 -4.40 5.57
C PRO A 337 18.68 -5.13 5.49
N ILE A 338 18.12 -5.22 4.29
CA ILE A 338 16.88 -5.99 4.04
C ILE A 338 17.22 -7.16 3.13
N VAL A 339 16.92 -8.37 3.59
CA VAL A 339 17.16 -9.60 2.83
C VAL A 339 16.05 -9.77 1.79
N LYS A 340 16.42 -9.87 0.51
CA LYS A 340 15.46 -10.18 -0.57
C LYS A 340 14.88 -11.58 -0.39
N ARG A 341 13.57 -11.71 -0.60
CA ARG A 341 12.84 -12.97 -0.49
C ARG A 341 11.82 -13.04 -1.62
N GLY A 342 11.36 -14.24 -2.00
CA GLY A 342 10.23 -14.37 -2.92
C GLY A 342 8.97 -13.72 -2.37
N GLY A 343 8.09 -13.25 -3.24
CA GLY A 343 6.82 -12.61 -2.86
C GLY A 343 5.98 -13.45 -1.89
N THR A 344 5.84 -14.75 -2.18
CA THR A 344 5.10 -15.73 -1.37
C THR A 344 5.56 -15.80 0.09
N ALA A 345 6.84 -15.52 0.36
CA ALA A 345 7.38 -15.52 1.72
C ALA A 345 6.71 -14.47 2.63
N TRP A 346 6.27 -13.33 2.09
CA TRP A 346 5.54 -12.34 2.87
C TRP A 346 4.10 -12.79 3.14
N CYS A 347 3.40 -13.35 2.15
CA CYS A 347 2.05 -13.91 2.37
C CYS A 347 2.05 -15.06 3.39
N ASN A 348 3.02 -15.97 3.33
CA ASN A 348 3.11 -17.05 4.31
C ASN A 348 3.41 -16.53 5.73
N TYR A 349 4.11 -15.39 5.84
CA TYR A 349 4.38 -14.73 7.12
C TYR A 349 3.15 -14.01 7.70
N THR A 350 2.36 -13.36 6.85
CA THR A 350 1.16 -12.59 7.25
C THR A 350 -0.09 -13.47 7.36
N PHE A 351 -0.18 -14.56 6.59
CA PHE A 351 -1.32 -15.49 6.52
C PHE A 351 -0.87 -16.96 6.71
N PRO A 352 -0.37 -17.36 7.90
CA PRO A 352 0.26 -18.67 8.10
C PRO A 352 -0.69 -19.88 7.96
N LEU A 353 -2.01 -19.66 7.97
CA LEU A 353 -3.01 -20.72 7.76
C LEU A 353 -3.29 -21.02 6.26
N ASN A 354 -2.74 -20.21 5.35
CA ASN A 354 -2.86 -20.35 3.91
C ASN A 354 -1.47 -20.60 3.33
N VAL A 355 -0.90 -21.79 3.53
CA VAL A 355 0.41 -22.12 2.93
C VAL A 355 0.25 -22.08 1.41
N TYR A 356 0.88 -21.09 0.77
CA TYR A 356 0.91 -20.97 -0.68
C TYR A 356 2.07 -21.82 -1.21
N GLU A 357 1.74 -22.98 -1.78
CA GLU A 357 2.67 -23.90 -2.46
C GLU A 357 2.75 -23.58 -3.97
N GLY A 358 2.89 -22.30 -4.33
CA GLY A 358 3.21 -21.94 -5.72
C GLY A 358 4.65 -22.36 -6.04
N GLU A 359 4.91 -22.85 -7.25
CA GLU A 359 6.28 -23.05 -7.74
C GLU A 359 7.04 -21.72 -7.61
N GLU A 360 7.95 -21.65 -6.65
CA GLU A 360 8.76 -20.46 -6.41
C GLU A 360 9.69 -20.26 -7.60
N GLU A 361 9.44 -19.23 -8.42
CA GLU A 361 10.57 -18.53 -9.01
C GLU A 361 11.27 -17.81 -7.85
N GLU A 362 12.37 -18.38 -7.38
CA GLU A 362 13.15 -17.98 -6.18
C GLU A 362 13.52 -16.47 -6.09
N ASN A 363 13.15 -15.64 -7.08
CA ASN A 363 13.47 -14.22 -7.16
C ASN A 363 12.31 -13.29 -7.58
N GLU A 364 11.06 -13.75 -7.69
CA GLU A 364 9.96 -12.85 -8.07
C GLU A 364 9.54 -11.95 -6.90
N LEU A 365 9.92 -10.67 -6.98
CA LEU A 365 9.52 -9.63 -6.04
C LEU A 365 8.15 -9.06 -6.41
N TRP A 366 7.28 -8.90 -5.41
CA TRP A 366 5.98 -8.30 -5.61
C TRP A 366 6.02 -6.79 -5.81
N GLN A 367 5.02 -6.28 -6.52
CA GLN A 367 4.83 -4.85 -6.74
C GLN A 367 3.75 -4.35 -5.79
N TRP A 368 4.09 -3.39 -4.95
CA TRP A 368 3.12 -2.85 -4.00
C TRP A 368 2.13 -1.89 -4.66
N THR A 369 2.65 -0.96 -5.48
CA THR A 369 1.87 -0.04 -6.30
C THR A 369 1.82 -0.50 -7.76
N TYR A 370 0.77 -0.08 -8.47
CA TYR A 370 0.58 -0.34 -9.90
C TYR A 370 1.63 0.35 -10.78
#